data_AF-A0A1H4JX49-F1
#
_entry.id   AF-A0A1H4JX49-F1
#
_cell.length_a   1.000
_cell.length_b   1.000
_cell.length_c   1.000
_cell.angle_alpha   90.00
_cell.angle_beta   90.00
_cell.angle_gamma   90.00
#
_symmetry.space_group_name_H-M   'P 1'
#
loop_
_entity.id
_entity.type
_entity.pdbx_description
1 polymer ?
#
loop_
_entity_poly.entity_id
_entity_poly.type
_entity_poly.pdbx_seq_one_letter_code
_entity_poly.pdbx_strand_id
1 'polypeptide(L)'
;MVARPHRIEFRAAPEEWRSVNEKAKRIGMPVATYARHSALMQPMPEQSTRIDAEAVAALNRLGGNLNQIAKSANGRGLTPQQVQALAILGRKINDTVNSLKGLMK
;
A
#
# COMPACT_ATOMS: atom_id res chain seq x y z
N MET A 1 -3.14 8.31 20.17
CA MET A 1 -2.57 6.94 20.26
C MET A 1 -3.00 6.34 21.59
N VAL A 2 -3.49 5.10 21.62
CA VAL A 2 -3.87 4.42 22.88
C VAL A 2 -2.62 3.81 23.52
N ALA A 3 -2.32 4.18 24.76
CA ALA A 3 -1.19 3.62 25.52
C ALA A 3 -1.44 2.13 25.84
N ARG A 4 -0.38 1.31 25.76
CA ARG A 4 -0.44 -0.14 26.01
C ARG A 4 0.67 -0.53 26.99
N PRO A 5 0.43 -0.42 28.31
CA PRO A 5 1.49 -0.54 29.31
C PRO A 5 1.88 -1.99 29.64
N HIS A 6 1.05 -2.98 29.29
CA HIS A 6 1.28 -4.39 29.63
C HIS A 6 1.93 -5.16 28.47
N ARG A 7 2.90 -6.04 28.79
CA ARG A 7 3.59 -6.94 27.85
C ARG A 7 3.10 -8.38 28.07
N ILE A 8 2.84 -9.09 26.97
CA ILE A 8 2.51 -10.52 26.97
C ILE A 8 3.66 -11.26 26.30
N GLU A 9 4.20 -12.28 26.97
CA GLU A 9 5.29 -13.11 26.47
C GLU A 9 4.95 -14.58 26.68
N PHE A 10 5.26 -15.42 25.69
CA PHE A 10 5.15 -16.87 25.79
C PHE A 10 6.29 -17.50 25.00
N ARG A 11 6.69 -18.70 25.41
CA ARG A 11 7.66 -19.49 24.66
C ARG A 11 6.94 -20.22 23.53
N ALA A 12 7.58 -20.28 22.36
CA ALA A 12 7.07 -20.98 21.20
C ALA A 12 8.12 -22.00 20.74
N ALA A 13 7.67 -23.20 20.38
CA ALA A 13 8.48 -24.15 19.64
C ALA A 13 8.83 -23.58 18.24
N PRO A 14 9.90 -24.06 17.58
CA PRO A 14 10.28 -23.59 16.25
C PRO A 14 9.14 -23.68 15.21
N GLU A 15 8.32 -24.72 15.28
CA GLU A 15 7.18 -24.96 14.38
C GLU A 15 6.06 -23.96 14.62
N GLU A 16 5.77 -23.64 15.89
CA GLU A 16 4.79 -22.64 16.29
C GLU A 16 5.24 -21.26 15.83
N TRP A 17 6.52 -20.93 16.05
CA TRP A 17 7.12 -19.68 15.59
C TRP A 17 7.02 -19.52 14.07
N ARG A 18 7.36 -20.58 13.31
CA ARG A 18 7.24 -20.61 11.85
C ARG A 18 5.79 -20.39 11.42
N SER A 19 4.84 -21.11 12.01
CA SER A 19 3.41 -21.02 11.68
C SER A 19 2.87 -19.61 11.89
N VAL A 20 3.18 -18.98 13.03
CA VAL A 20 2.73 -17.61 13.33
C VAL A 20 3.35 -16.61 12.35
N ASN A 21 4.64 -16.76 12.01
CA ASN A 21 5.30 -15.89 11.03
C ASN A 21 4.68 -15.99 9.64
N GLU A 22 4.42 -17.20 9.16
CA GLU A 22 3.81 -17.42 7.84
C GLU A 22 2.41 -16.83 7.76
N LYS A 23 1.59 -17.01 8.80
CA LYS A 23 0.23 -16.45 8.85
C LYS A 23 0.26 -14.93 8.90
N ALA A 24 1.13 -14.34 9.71
CA ALA A 24 1.33 -12.90 9.76
C ALA A 24 1.77 -12.33 8.40
N LYS A 25 2.75 -12.98 7.75
CA LYS A 25 3.24 -12.61 6.42
C LYS A 25 2.15 -12.69 5.36
N ARG A 26 1.32 -13.74 5.38
CA ARG A 26 0.22 -13.94 4.43
C ARG A 26 -0.81 -12.81 4.48
N ILE A 27 -1.04 -12.24 5.66
CA ILE A 27 -1.99 -11.14 5.89
C ILE A 27 -1.29 -9.76 5.80
N GLY A 28 0.02 -9.74 5.55
CA GLY A 28 0.80 -8.50 5.43
C GLY A 28 0.97 -7.74 6.75
N MET A 29 0.95 -8.44 7.89
CA MET A 29 1.07 -7.83 9.22
C MET A 29 2.38 -8.18 9.93
N PRO A 30 2.87 -7.30 10.83
CA PRO A 30 3.86 -7.67 11.82
C PRO A 30 3.36 -8.78 12.73
N VAL A 31 4.25 -9.71 13.12
CA VAL A 31 3.94 -10.88 13.97
C VAL A 31 3.22 -10.50 15.26
N ALA A 32 3.68 -9.46 15.97
CA ALA A 32 3.07 -9.01 17.21
C ALA A 32 1.65 -8.45 17.00
N THR A 33 1.42 -7.74 15.89
CA THR A 33 0.09 -7.23 15.52
C THR A 33 -0.84 -8.40 15.18
N TYR A 34 -0.38 -9.35 14.38
CA TYR A 34 -1.12 -10.56 14.05
C TYR A 34 -1.48 -11.39 15.29
N ALA A 35 -0.52 -11.62 16.19
CA ALA A 35 -0.74 -12.35 17.43
C ALA A 35 -1.77 -11.64 18.31
N ARG A 36 -1.70 -10.32 18.42
CA ARG A 36 -2.68 -9.52 19.17
C ARG A 36 -4.07 -9.62 18.56
N HIS A 37 -4.23 -9.40 17.26
CA HIS A 37 -5.53 -9.51 16.60
C HIS A 37 -6.12 -10.92 16.79
N SER A 38 -5.29 -11.95 16.66
CA SER A 38 -5.71 -13.35 16.86
C SER A 38 -6.16 -13.59 18.30
N ALA A 39 -5.37 -13.16 19.29
CA ALA A 39 -5.68 -13.33 20.70
C ALA A 39 -6.92 -12.54 21.16
N LEU A 40 -7.21 -11.41 20.51
CA LEU A 40 -8.38 -10.57 20.80
C LEU A 40 -9.57 -10.89 19.89
N MET A 41 -9.48 -11.92 19.03
CA MET A 41 -10.51 -12.28 18.04
C MET A 41 -10.98 -11.08 17.20
N GLN A 42 -10.06 -10.16 16.89
CA GLN A 42 -10.37 -8.99 16.07
C GLN A 42 -10.47 -9.38 14.60
N PRO A 43 -11.29 -8.69 13.81
CA PRO A 43 -11.32 -8.86 12.36
C PRO A 43 -9.91 -8.75 11.77
N MET A 44 -9.56 -9.71 10.93
CA MET A 44 -8.33 -9.67 10.14
C MET A 44 -8.67 -9.05 8.78
N PRO A 45 -7.78 -8.21 8.20
CA PRO A 45 -7.96 -7.81 6.83
C PRO A 45 -7.96 -9.04 5.93
N GLU A 46 -8.81 -9.00 4.93
CA GLU A 46 -8.81 -10.01 3.88
C GLU A 46 -7.44 -10.07 3.21
N GLN A 47 -7.05 -11.27 2.78
CA GLN A 47 -5.82 -11.42 2.02
C GLN A 47 -5.94 -10.54 0.77
N SER A 48 -5.04 -9.57 0.61
CA SER A 48 -4.96 -8.80 -0.62
C SER A 48 -4.76 -9.79 -1.76
N THR A 49 -5.67 -9.78 -2.73
CA THR A 49 -5.51 -10.65 -3.90
C THR A 49 -4.23 -10.24 -4.64
N ARG A 50 -3.67 -11.12 -5.46
CA ARG A 50 -2.49 -10.78 -6.27
C ARG A 50 -2.75 -9.56 -7.17
N ILE A 51 -3.99 -9.42 -7.63
CA ILE A 51 -4.45 -8.27 -8.42
C ILE A 51 -4.35 -6.98 -7.59
N ASP A 52 -4.74 -7.02 -6.31
CA ASP A 52 -4.60 -5.86 -5.41
C ASP A 52 -3.14 -5.49 -5.17
N ALA A 53 -2.25 -6.48 -5.00
CA ALA A 53 -0.82 -6.22 -4.79
C ALA A 53 -0.16 -5.60 -6.03
N GLU A 54 -0.47 -6.10 -7.23
CA GLU A 54 0.03 -5.54 -8.49
C GLU A 54 -0.53 -4.14 -8.76
N ALA A 55 -1.81 -3.91 -8.46
CA ALA A 55 -2.44 -2.59 -8.55
C ALA A 55 -1.82 -1.59 -7.58
N VAL A 56 -1.59 -1.98 -6.32
CA VAL A 56 -0.92 -1.15 -5.30
C VAL A 56 0.52 -0.84 -5.72
N ALA A 57 1.26 -1.82 -6.24
CA ALA A 57 2.61 -1.60 -6.74
C ALA A 57 2.64 -0.65 -7.96
N ALA A 58 1.66 -0.76 -8.86
CA ALA A 58 1.50 0.19 -9.96
C ALA A 58 1.21 1.61 -9.46
N LEU A 59 0.32 1.75 -8.48
CA LEU A 59 -0.02 3.05 -7.88
C LEU A 59 1.20 3.69 -7.18
N ASN A 60 1.97 2.90 -6.45
CA ASN A 60 3.20 3.36 -5.80
C ASN A 60 4.23 3.88 -6.81
N ARG A 61 4.39 3.21 -7.96
CA ARG A 61 5.28 3.69 -9.04
C ARG A 61 4.80 5.01 -9.63
N LEU A 62 3.49 5.16 -9.85
CA LEU A 62 2.90 6.42 -10.32
C LEU A 62 3.13 7.55 -9.31
N GLY A 63 2.90 7.30 -8.02
CA GLY A 63 3.17 8.27 -6.96
C GLY A 63 4.64 8.67 -6.87
N GLY A 64 5.56 7.71 -7.00
CA GLY A 64 7.00 7.98 -7.05
C GLY A 64 7.41 8.90 -8.21
N ASN A 65 6.89 8.64 -9.42
CA ASN A 65 7.15 9.46 -10.59
C ASN A 65 6.61 10.89 -10.42
N LEU A 66 5.38 11.03 -9.89
CA LEU A 66 4.80 12.34 -9.58
C LEU A 66 5.64 13.12 -8.56
N ASN A 67 6.13 12.44 -7.53
CA ASN A 67 7.00 13.06 -6.53
C ASN A 67 8.34 13.52 -7.13
N GLN A 68 8.91 12.76 -8.08
CA GLN A 68 10.12 13.18 -8.80
C GLN A 68 9.87 14.42 -9.67
N ILE A 69 8.73 14.47 -10.37
CA ILE A 69 8.31 15.64 -11.15
C ILE A 69 8.15 16.85 -10.24
N ALA A 70 7.47 16.70 -9.11
CA ALA A 70 7.28 17.78 -8.13
C ALA A 70 8.62 18.27 -7.55
N LYS A 71 9.54 17.37 -7.20
CA LYS A 71 10.89 17.75 -6.75
C LYS A 71 11.68 18.48 -7.83
N SER A 72 11.61 18.02 -9.08
CA SER A 72 12.26 18.68 -10.22
C SER A 72 11.69 20.09 -10.44
N ALA A 73 10.36 20.23 -10.36
CA ALA A 73 9.65 21.49 -10.46
C ALA A 73 10.04 22.46 -9.34
N ASN A 74 10.10 21.98 -8.10
CA ASN A 74 10.47 22.81 -6.95
C ASN A 74 11.95 23.22 -6.98
N GLY A 75 12.83 22.42 -7.59
CA GLY A 75 14.26 22.71 -7.62
C GLY A 75 14.69 23.66 -8.74
N ARG A 76 14.13 23.51 -9.95
CA ARG A 76 14.59 24.23 -11.15
C ARG A 76 13.50 25.05 -11.84
N GLY A 77 12.26 24.96 -11.34
CA GLY A 77 11.07 25.35 -12.09
C GLY A 77 10.75 24.35 -13.20
N LEU A 78 9.52 24.40 -13.69
CA LEU A 78 9.12 23.76 -14.95
C LEU A 78 9.00 24.83 -16.02
N THR A 79 9.40 24.51 -17.25
CA THR A 79 9.11 25.40 -18.38
C THR A 79 7.61 25.40 -18.68
N PRO A 80 7.05 26.46 -19.28
CA PRO A 80 5.64 26.50 -19.68
C PRO A 80 5.22 25.30 -20.55
N GLN A 81 6.12 24.83 -21.42
CA GLN A 81 5.89 23.66 -22.26
C GLN A 81 5.82 22.36 -21.44
N GLN A 82 6.66 22.22 -20.40
CA GLN A 82 6.62 21.07 -19.50
C GLN A 82 5.35 21.06 -18.65
N VAL A 83 4.89 22.22 -18.18
CA VAL A 83 3.61 22.36 -17.47
C VAL A 83 2.44 21.98 -18.37
N GLN A 84 2.41 22.45 -19.62
CA GLN A 84 1.38 22.06 -20.59
C GLN A 84 1.40 20.56 -20.89
N ALA A 85 2.58 19.97 -21.09
CA ALA A 85 2.72 18.55 -21.35
C ALA A 85 2.18 17.71 -20.17
N LEU A 86 2.48 18.09 -18.92
CA LEU A 86 1.96 17.44 -17.72
C LEU A 86 0.44 17.57 -17.60
N ALA A 87 -0.12 18.75 -17.91
CA ALA A 87 -1.57 18.96 -17.89
C ALA A 87 -2.30 18.10 -18.94
N ILE A 88 -1.72 17.95 -20.14
CA ILE A 88 -2.26 17.06 -21.19
C ILE A 88 -2.18 15.60 -20.75
N LEU A 89 -1.03 15.19 -20.20
CA LEU A 89 -0.83 13.82 -19.72
C LEU A 89 -1.83 13.48 -18.59
N GLY A 90 -2.00 14.39 -17.64
CA GLY A 90 -2.95 14.23 -16.53
C GLY A 90 -4.39 14.05 -17.01
N ARG A 91 -4.84 14.86 -17.98
CA ARG A 91 -6.17 14.69 -18.61
C ARG A 91 -6.32 13.33 -19.27
N LYS A 92 -5.34 12.92 -20.08
CA LYS A 92 -5.37 11.64 -20.81
C LYS A 92 -5.39 10.43 -19.87
N ILE A 93 -4.67 10.49 -18.74
CA ILE A 93 -4.73 9.47 -17.69
C ILE A 93 -6.15 9.40 -17.11
N ASN A 94 -6.74 10.55 -16.77
CA ASN A 94 -8.08 10.62 -16.20
C ASN A 94 -9.15 10.06 -17.16
N ASP A 95 -9.06 10.40 -18.45
CA ASP A 95 -9.99 9.90 -19.48
C ASP A 95 -9.89 8.38 -19.64
N THR A 96 -8.66 7.85 -19.59
CA THR A 96 -8.42 6.39 -19.67
C THR A 96 -9.00 5.68 -18.45
N VAL A 97 -8.79 6.22 -17.24
CA VAL A 97 -9.36 5.67 -16.01
C VAL A 97 -10.88 5.68 -16.04
N ASN A 98 -11.51 6.76 -16.53
CA ASN A 98 -12.97 6.85 -16.64
C ASN A 98 -13.53 5.88 -17.68
N SER A 99 -12.83 5.69 -18.80
CA SER A 99 -13.19 4.70 -19.82
C SER A 99 -13.14 3.28 -19.28
N LEU A 100 -12.11 2.93 -18.51
CA LEU A 100 -12.00 1.62 -17.85
C LEU A 100 -13.11 1.40 -16.81
N LYS A 101 -13.44 2.42 -16.00
CA LYS A 101 -14.55 2.34 -15.04
C LYS A 101 -15.91 2.15 -15.73
N GLY A 102 -16.10 2.71 -16.93
CA GLY A 102 -17.32 2.53 -17.72
C GLY A 102 -17.48 1.12 -18.29
N LEU A 103 -16.37 0.42 -18.55
CA LEU A 103 -16.35 -0.96 -19.07
C LEU A 103 -16.50 -2.03 -17.97
N MET A 104 -16.28 -1.67 -16.71
CA MET A 104 -16.38 -2.56 -15.55
C MET A 104 -17.75 -2.50 -14.85
N LYS A 105 -18.76 -1.85 -15.46
CA LYS A 105 -20.14 -1.81 -14.98
C LYS A 105 -21.01 -2.85 -15.66
#